data_AF-A0A1G8G7I5-F1
#
_entry.id   AF-A0A1G8G7I5-F1
#
_cell.length_a   1.000
_cell.length_b   1.000
_cell.length_c   1.000
_cell.angle_alpha   90.00
_cell.angle_beta   90.00
_cell.angle_gamma   90.00
#
_symmetry.space_group_name_H-M   'P 1'
#
loop_
_entity.id
_entity.type
_entity.pdbx_description
1 polymer ?
#
loop_
_entity_poly.entity_id
_entity_poly.type
_entity_poly.pdbx_seq_one_letter_code
_entity_poly.pdbx_strand_id
1 'polypeptide(L)'
;MSTRAARGMARRPATRGAEAHDASRAVASGTTRETASTALSALDIPDHPTARYEQVKSYIRRTIESGARQPGDRIPSELDLVAELGVSRMTVNRALRELADEGLVTRVSGVGTFVAEAKPQSTLLMIAHIGDEIRSRGHEYSYETLLKQRETAPVVVSNALGLAPGASVFHVICVHRENGLPVQLEDRYVNPATAPEFLQQDFAAIRPSEYLYNVVPAHDVEHVVDAGLPTLAEAELLEIRAEDPCLTLVRRTWTSGVAVTFARFVHPGSRYRLGCRFSPDMSQRQG
;
A
#
# COMPACT_ATOMS: atom_id res chain seq x y z
N MET A 1 -62.85 2.55 1.73
CA MET A 1 -62.73 3.05 3.12
C MET A 1 -62.02 4.40 3.08
N SER A 2 -62.74 5.47 3.43
CA SER A 2 -62.36 6.72 4.16
C SER A 2 -60.86 7.11 4.27
N THR A 3 -60.36 8.35 4.16
CA THR A 3 -60.91 9.73 4.05
C THR A 3 -59.74 10.72 3.80
N ARG A 4 -59.97 11.85 3.09
CA ARG A 4 -59.44 13.26 3.20
C ARG A 4 -57.93 13.56 3.44
N ALA A 5 -57.25 14.38 2.61
CA ALA A 5 -57.18 15.88 2.55
C ALA A 5 -56.35 16.51 3.69
N ALA A 6 -55.56 17.62 3.63
CA ALA A 6 -55.27 18.69 2.67
C ALA A 6 -54.02 19.52 3.11
N ARG A 7 -53.37 20.20 2.14
CA ARG A 7 -52.78 21.56 2.05
C ARG A 7 -52.37 22.44 3.27
N GLY A 8 -51.30 23.23 3.03
CA GLY A 8 -51.02 24.61 3.54
C GLY A 8 -49.52 24.81 3.86
N MET A 9 -48.65 25.61 3.24
CA MET A 9 -48.59 26.96 2.61
C MET A 9 -48.45 28.16 3.57
N ALA A 10 -47.41 28.99 3.30
CA ALA A 10 -47.15 30.40 3.72
C ALA A 10 -46.60 30.62 5.17
N ARG A 11 -45.73 31.59 5.51
CA ARG A 11 -45.20 32.82 4.88
C ARG A 11 -43.99 33.36 5.71
N ARG A 12 -43.12 34.19 5.08
CA ARG A 12 -42.06 35.09 5.64
C ARG A 12 -42.68 36.23 6.50
N PRO A 13 -42.01 37.34 6.95
CA PRO A 13 -40.58 37.77 6.88
C PRO A 13 -39.99 38.54 8.11
N ALA A 14 -38.68 38.81 8.03
CA ALA A 14 -37.90 40.03 8.35
C ALA A 14 -38.23 40.94 9.56
N THR A 15 -37.16 41.29 10.28
CA THR A 15 -36.94 42.66 10.77
C THR A 15 -35.52 43.14 10.45
N ARG A 16 -35.47 44.42 10.09
CA ARG A 16 -34.39 45.27 9.57
C ARG A 16 -34.17 46.36 10.63
N GLY A 17 -32.96 46.91 10.74
CA GLY A 17 -32.69 48.17 11.43
C GLY A 17 -31.26 48.17 11.98
N ALA A 18 -30.31 48.90 11.39
CA ALA A 18 -30.11 50.36 11.53
C ALA A 18 -29.67 50.68 12.98
N GLU A 19 -28.57 51.36 13.30
CA GLU A 19 -27.96 52.55 12.72
C GLU A 19 -26.59 52.77 13.43
N ALA A 20 -25.56 53.19 12.69
CA ALA A 20 -24.88 54.49 12.82
C ALA A 20 -24.09 54.74 14.12
N HIS A 21 -22.78 54.96 14.00
CA HIS A 21 -22.17 56.28 14.28
C HIS A 21 -20.67 56.29 13.99
N ASP A 22 -20.31 57.12 13.02
CA ASP A 22 -19.00 57.71 12.80
C ASP A 22 -18.77 58.84 13.83
N ALA A 23 -17.60 58.89 14.45
CA ALA A 23 -16.92 60.13 14.83
C ALA A 23 -15.51 59.85 15.39
N SER A 24 -14.57 60.63 14.87
CA SER A 24 -13.13 60.56 15.03
C SER A 24 -12.61 61.31 16.28
N ARG A 25 -11.46 60.82 16.79
CA ARG A 25 -10.30 61.56 17.37
C ARG A 25 -10.39 62.30 18.73
N ALA A 26 -9.54 61.86 19.67
CA ALA A 26 -8.42 62.63 20.30
C ALA A 26 -7.58 61.73 21.26
N VAL A 27 -6.28 61.48 21.01
CA VAL A 27 -5.01 62.05 21.56
C VAL A 27 -4.58 61.63 23.01
N ALA A 28 -3.30 61.19 23.11
CA ALA A 28 -2.38 60.98 24.26
C ALA A 28 -2.64 59.72 25.14
N SER A 29 -1.68 58.89 25.59
CA SER A 29 -0.24 59.00 25.93
C SER A 29 0.31 57.54 26.04
N GLY A 30 1.54 57.19 25.64
CA GLY A 30 2.74 57.21 26.48
C GLY A 30 3.07 55.83 27.08
N THR A 31 4.28 55.30 26.79
CA THR A 31 5.02 54.22 27.51
C THR A 31 4.45 52.78 27.40
N THR A 32 5.01 51.88 26.58
CA THR A 32 6.18 51.05 26.94
C THR A 32 6.66 50.30 25.70
N ARG A 33 7.82 50.68 25.16
CA ARG A 33 8.40 50.09 23.94
C ARG A 33 9.88 49.80 24.18
N GLU A 34 10.19 49.05 25.22
CA GLU A 34 11.56 48.69 25.58
C GLU A 34 11.49 47.62 26.67
N THR A 35 11.51 46.33 26.29
CA THR A 35 11.96 45.19 27.15
C THR A 35 11.72 43.81 26.51
N ALA A 36 10.89 43.66 25.48
CA ALA A 36 10.59 42.35 24.89
C ALA A 36 11.50 41.92 23.71
N SER A 37 12.62 42.61 23.46
CA SER A 37 13.44 42.45 22.24
C SER A 37 14.76 41.70 22.42
N THR A 38 15.01 41.03 23.55
CA THR A 38 16.36 40.48 23.83
C THR A 38 16.35 39.05 24.40
N ALA A 39 15.41 38.20 23.98
CA ALA A 39 15.41 36.78 24.39
C ALA A 39 14.91 35.79 23.32
N LEU A 40 15.03 36.11 22.03
CA LEU A 40 14.74 35.18 20.92
C LEU A 40 15.85 35.25 19.87
N SER A 41 17.05 34.81 20.24
CA SER A 41 18.18 34.69 19.32
C SER A 41 19.10 33.55 19.75
N ALA A 42 18.60 32.31 19.66
CA ALA A 42 19.43 31.11 19.76
C ALA A 42 18.74 29.86 19.17
N LEU A 43 18.14 29.95 17.99
CA LEU A 43 17.82 28.78 17.15
C LEU A 43 17.98 29.20 15.69
N ASP A 44 19.10 28.86 15.07
CA ASP A 44 19.29 28.97 13.62
C ASP A 44 18.31 28.05 12.91
N ILE A 45 17.25 28.63 12.36
CA ILE A 45 16.30 27.97 11.45
C ILE A 45 16.55 28.57 10.05
N PRO A 46 16.90 27.77 9.03
CA PRO A 46 17.00 28.27 7.67
C PRO A 46 15.64 28.76 7.17
N ASP A 47 15.63 29.98 6.65
CA ASP A 47 14.45 30.73 6.20
C ASP A 47 13.93 30.20 4.84
N HIS A 48 13.19 29.09 4.90
CA HIS A 48 12.18 28.80 3.90
C HIS A 48 10.84 28.62 4.62
N PRO A 49 9.81 29.43 4.31
CA PRO A 49 8.50 29.25 4.89
C PRO A 49 7.94 27.92 4.39
N THR A 50 8.17 26.85 5.15
CA THR A 50 7.56 25.54 4.93
C THR A 50 6.06 25.79 4.88
N ALA A 51 5.45 25.50 3.73
CA ALA A 51 4.04 25.74 3.53
C ALA A 51 3.26 25.11 4.70
N ARG A 52 2.25 25.81 5.26
CA ARG A 52 1.56 25.38 6.49
C ARG A 52 1.02 23.94 6.43
N TYR A 53 0.76 23.39 5.23
CA TYR A 53 0.35 22.00 5.06
C TYR A 53 1.51 21.02 5.32
N GLU A 54 2.76 21.36 4.99
CA GLU A 54 3.96 20.55 5.30
C GLU A 54 4.22 20.47 6.81
N GLN A 55 3.87 21.52 7.56
CA GLN A 55 3.93 21.50 9.02
C GLN A 55 2.92 20.51 9.60
N VAL A 56 1.70 20.47 9.06
CA VAL A 56 0.69 19.46 9.43
C VAL A 56 1.16 18.05 9.06
N LYS A 57 1.73 17.84 7.86
CA LYS A 57 2.29 16.55 7.44
C LYS A 57 3.40 16.09 8.40
N SER A 58 4.32 16.99 8.73
CA SER A 58 5.45 16.71 9.63
C SER A 58 5.02 16.44 11.07
N TYR A 59 3.95 17.08 11.54
CA TYR A 59 3.34 16.78 12.83
C TYR A 59 2.77 15.35 12.84
N ILE A 60 1.91 15.02 11.89
CA ILE A 60 1.28 13.69 11.81
C ILE A 60 2.33 12.60 11.63
N ARG A 61 3.33 12.82 10.77
CA ARG A 61 4.42 11.87 10.52
C ARG A 61 5.22 11.59 11.79
N ARG A 62 5.59 12.63 12.56
CA ARG A 62 6.28 12.45 13.85
C ARG A 62 5.44 11.70 14.88
N THR A 63 4.13 11.94 14.92
CA THR A 63 3.22 11.22 15.83
C THR A 63 3.16 9.72 15.50
N ILE A 64 3.22 9.36 14.21
CA ILE A 64 3.28 7.97 13.76
C ILE A 64 4.67 7.37 14.05
N GLU A 65 5.75 8.07 13.69
CA GLU A 65 7.15 7.61 13.85
C GLU A 65 7.56 7.45 15.32
N SER A 66 7.04 8.30 16.21
CA SER A 66 7.26 8.19 17.66
C SER A 66 6.52 7.02 18.32
N GLY A 67 5.63 6.34 17.60
CA GLY A 67 4.82 5.24 18.12
C GLY A 67 3.63 5.69 19.00
N ALA A 68 3.37 6.99 19.10
CA ALA A 68 2.21 7.52 19.84
C ALA A 68 0.86 7.13 19.20
N ARG A 69 0.88 6.75 17.92
CA ARG A 69 -0.25 6.14 17.18
C ARG A 69 0.26 4.95 16.38
N GLN A 70 -0.36 3.80 16.57
CA GLN A 70 -0.05 2.55 15.87
C GLN A 70 -0.89 2.40 14.60
N PRO A 71 -0.49 1.52 13.66
CA PRO A 71 -1.34 1.13 12.54
C PRO A 71 -2.77 0.79 12.99
N GLY A 72 -3.77 1.33 12.29
CA GLY A 72 -5.18 1.18 12.66
C GLY A 72 -5.69 2.22 13.67
N ASP A 73 -4.83 2.96 14.36
CA ASP A 73 -5.27 4.02 15.27
C ASP A 73 -5.86 5.20 14.52
N ARG A 74 -6.88 5.82 15.11
CA ARG A 74 -7.50 7.03 14.58
C ARG A 74 -6.59 8.25 14.79
N ILE A 75 -6.31 8.96 13.71
CA ILE A 75 -5.68 10.29 13.73
C ILE A 75 -6.69 11.31 14.26
N PRO A 76 -6.25 12.36 15.00
CA PRO A 76 -7.12 13.45 15.42
C PRO A 76 -7.99 13.97 14.28
N SER A 77 -9.23 14.37 14.59
CA SER A 77 -10.16 14.80 13.56
C SER A 77 -9.69 16.08 12.87
N GLU A 78 -10.23 16.40 11.69
CA GLU A 78 -9.91 17.67 11.02
C GLU A 78 -10.13 18.88 11.92
N LEU A 79 -11.18 18.86 12.75
CA LEU A 79 -11.49 19.96 13.66
C LEU A 79 -10.46 20.05 14.79
N ASP A 80 -10.02 18.91 15.32
CA ASP A 80 -8.99 18.86 16.36
C ASP A 80 -7.66 19.38 15.82
N LEU A 81 -7.26 18.97 14.62
CA LEU A 81 -6.02 19.43 13.97
C LEU A 81 -6.05 20.93 13.65
N VAL A 82 -7.22 21.48 13.28
CA VAL A 82 -7.40 22.92 13.09
C VAL A 82 -7.23 23.68 14.41
N ALA A 83 -7.83 23.17 15.49
CA ALA A 83 -7.75 23.79 16.81
C ALA A 83 -6.34 23.70 17.41
N GLU A 84 -5.66 22.56 17.26
CA GLU A 84 -4.35 22.29 17.84
C GLU A 84 -3.22 23.02 17.10
N LEU A 85 -3.28 23.07 15.77
CA LEU A 85 -2.20 23.62 14.95
C LEU A 85 -2.47 25.04 14.44
N GLY A 86 -3.67 25.60 14.69
CA GLY A 86 -4.03 26.96 14.29
C GLY A 86 -4.03 27.19 12.78
N VAL A 87 -4.25 26.14 11.98
CA VAL A 87 -4.24 26.18 10.51
C VAL A 87 -5.64 26.14 9.91
N SER A 88 -5.79 26.54 8.65
CA SER A 88 -7.10 26.46 7.98
C SER A 88 -7.53 25.01 7.74
N ARG A 89 -8.84 24.77 7.69
CA ARG A 89 -9.39 23.45 7.35
C ARG A 89 -8.93 22.95 5.97
N MET A 90 -8.77 23.84 5.00
CA MET A 90 -8.24 23.49 3.67
C MET A 90 -6.79 23.00 3.75
N THR A 91 -5.98 23.58 4.64
CA THR A 91 -4.59 23.18 4.89
C THR A 91 -4.53 21.77 5.48
N VAL A 92 -5.37 21.46 6.47
CA VAL A 92 -5.47 20.12 7.07
C VAL A 92 -5.95 19.10 6.05
N ASN A 93 -7.01 19.40 5.30
CA ASN A 93 -7.57 18.47 4.30
C ASN A 93 -6.55 18.16 3.19
N ARG A 94 -5.77 19.16 2.76
CA ARG A 94 -4.66 18.96 1.82
C ARG A 94 -3.60 18.03 2.41
N ALA A 95 -3.13 18.29 3.63
CA ALA A 95 -2.12 17.46 4.28
C ALA A 95 -2.58 16.01 4.45
N LEU A 96 -3.82 15.79 4.91
CA LEU A 96 -4.40 14.45 5.06
C LEU A 96 -4.59 13.74 3.72
N ARG A 97 -4.87 14.47 2.64
CA ARG A 97 -4.97 13.89 1.30
C ARG A 97 -3.60 13.45 0.80
N GLU A 98 -2.59 14.31 0.88
CA GLU A 98 -1.24 13.96 0.45
C GLU A 98 -0.65 12.81 1.30
N LEU A 99 -0.90 12.77 2.61
CA LEU A 99 -0.49 11.64 3.45
C LEU A 99 -1.22 10.34 3.10
N ALA A 100 -2.47 10.43 2.62
CA ALA A 100 -3.20 9.27 2.14
C ALA A 100 -2.65 8.80 0.78
N ASP A 101 -2.29 9.72 -0.10
CA ASP A 101 -1.64 9.43 -1.38
C ASP A 101 -0.25 8.79 -1.16
N GLU A 102 0.48 9.22 -0.11
CA GLU A 102 1.74 8.61 0.35
C GLU A 102 1.54 7.26 1.05
N GLY A 103 0.30 6.87 1.36
CA GLY A 103 -0.02 5.62 2.05
C GLY A 103 0.36 5.58 3.53
N LEU A 104 0.51 6.74 4.17
CA LEU A 104 0.76 6.85 5.63
C LEU A 104 -0.54 6.83 6.44
N VAL A 105 -1.66 7.23 5.85
CA VAL A 105 -2.98 7.22 6.48
C VAL A 105 -4.06 6.72 5.53
N THR A 106 -5.11 6.10 6.08
CA THR A 106 -6.29 5.67 5.32
C THR A 106 -7.50 6.51 5.73
N ARG A 107 -8.21 7.08 4.75
CA ARG A 107 -9.41 7.89 5.01
C ARG A 107 -10.66 7.06 4.80
N VAL A 108 -11.51 7.00 5.82
CA VAL A 108 -12.82 6.33 5.77
C VAL A 108 -13.90 7.39 5.89
N SER A 109 -14.65 7.60 4.80
CA SER A 109 -15.68 8.64 4.71
C SER A 109 -16.70 8.50 5.85
N GLY A 110 -16.99 9.59 6.55
CA GLY A 110 -17.92 9.62 7.69
C GLY A 110 -17.39 9.01 8.99
N VAL A 111 -16.28 8.27 8.97
CA VAL A 111 -15.72 7.59 10.15
C VAL A 111 -14.48 8.31 10.68
N GLY A 112 -13.53 8.66 9.81
CA GLY A 112 -12.31 9.34 10.22
C GLY A 112 -11.10 9.06 9.33
N THR A 113 -9.93 9.44 9.82
CA THR A 113 -8.64 9.12 9.20
C THR A 113 -7.85 8.25 10.18
N PHE A 114 -7.22 7.20 9.68
CA PHE A 114 -6.52 6.19 10.48
C PHE A 114 -5.08 6.06 10.01
N VAL A 115 -4.16 5.67 10.89
CA VAL A 115 -2.79 5.30 10.49
C VAL A 115 -2.90 4.09 9.56
N ALA A 116 -2.29 4.19 8.38
CA ALA A 116 -2.31 3.09 7.43
C ALA A 116 -1.51 1.91 7.97
N GLU A 117 -1.99 0.70 7.74
CA GLU A 117 -1.16 -0.48 7.90
C GLU A 117 -0.03 -0.44 6.86
N ALA A 118 1.19 -0.75 7.31
CA ALA A 118 2.31 -0.85 6.40
C ALA A 118 1.99 -1.96 5.40
N LYS A 119 1.95 -1.64 4.10
CA LYS A 119 1.81 -2.68 3.07
C LYS A 119 2.89 -3.73 3.30
N PRO A 120 2.54 -5.03 3.29
CA PRO A 120 3.48 -6.14 3.28
C PRO A 120 4.64 -5.87 2.32
N GLN A 121 5.87 -6.09 2.76
CA GLN A 121 7.05 -5.95 1.92
C GLN A 121 7.86 -7.24 1.91
N SER A 122 7.92 -7.93 0.77
CA SER A 122 8.75 -9.12 0.61
C SER A 122 10.17 -8.77 0.19
N THR A 123 11.11 -9.62 0.60
CA THR A 123 12.54 -9.46 0.26
C THR A 123 12.80 -9.90 -1.17
N LEU A 124 13.07 -8.94 -2.06
CA LEU A 124 13.28 -9.19 -3.49
C LEU A 124 14.48 -10.11 -3.79
N LEU A 125 15.50 -10.17 -2.93
CA LEU A 125 16.69 -11.00 -3.16
C LEU A 125 16.55 -12.45 -2.66
N MET A 126 15.39 -12.83 -2.12
CA MET A 126 15.16 -14.16 -1.55
C MET A 126 13.91 -14.80 -2.15
N ILE A 127 13.85 -16.13 -2.13
CA ILE A 127 12.58 -16.85 -2.36
C ILE A 127 11.75 -16.72 -1.08
N ALA A 128 10.96 -15.65 -1.00
CA ALA A 128 10.03 -15.47 0.11
C ALA A 128 8.70 -16.18 -0.17
N HIS A 129 8.14 -16.84 0.85
CA HIS A 129 6.80 -17.41 0.82
C HIS A 129 5.83 -16.40 1.42
N ILE A 130 4.90 -15.88 0.60
CA ILE A 130 3.94 -14.85 1.05
C ILE A 130 3.14 -15.27 2.28
N GLY A 131 2.84 -16.58 2.40
CA GLY A 131 2.13 -17.13 3.56
C GLY A 131 2.90 -16.98 4.88
N ASP A 132 4.23 -17.12 4.85
CA ASP A 132 5.06 -16.95 6.05
C ASP A 132 5.13 -15.49 6.46
N GLU A 133 5.19 -14.59 5.49
CA GLU A 133 5.15 -13.16 5.75
C GLU A 133 3.82 -12.72 6.36
N ILE A 134 2.69 -13.19 5.82
CA ILE A 134 1.36 -12.91 6.35
C ILE A 134 1.25 -13.41 7.80
N ARG A 135 1.66 -14.66 8.06
CA ARG A 135 1.63 -15.23 9.41
C ARG A 135 2.57 -14.51 10.37
N SER A 136 3.75 -14.06 9.92
CA SER A 136 4.72 -13.34 10.75
C SER A 136 4.18 -12.01 11.29
N ARG A 137 3.20 -11.41 10.59
CA ARG A 137 2.48 -10.20 11.02
C ARG A 137 1.26 -10.50 11.89
N GLY A 138 0.98 -11.78 12.18
CA GLY A 138 -0.18 -12.21 12.96
C GLY A 138 -1.48 -12.25 12.17
N HIS A 139 -1.43 -12.17 10.84
CA HIS A 139 -2.62 -12.20 9.98
C HIS A 139 -2.97 -13.63 9.54
N GLU A 140 -4.24 -13.84 9.20
CA GLU A 140 -4.74 -15.11 8.68
C GLU A 140 -4.34 -15.26 7.21
N TYR A 141 -3.60 -16.32 6.91
CA TYR A 141 -3.25 -16.68 5.54
C TYR A 141 -4.17 -17.80 5.03
N SER A 142 -4.78 -17.58 3.87
CA SER A 142 -5.49 -18.64 3.13
C SER A 142 -5.05 -18.71 1.67
N TYR A 143 -5.34 -19.84 1.04
CA TYR A 143 -4.83 -20.22 -0.27
C TYR A 143 -5.90 -20.97 -1.04
N GLU A 144 -6.10 -20.56 -2.29
CA GLU A 144 -7.14 -21.10 -3.16
C GLU A 144 -6.49 -21.55 -4.48
N THR A 145 -6.62 -22.84 -4.81
CA THR A 145 -6.14 -23.36 -6.11
C THR A 145 -7.25 -23.22 -7.15
N LEU A 146 -6.95 -22.51 -8.24
CA LEU A 146 -7.86 -22.29 -9.37
C LEU A 146 -7.62 -23.29 -10.50
N LEU A 147 -6.35 -23.65 -10.72
CA LEU A 147 -5.93 -24.60 -11.74
C LEU A 147 -4.80 -25.47 -11.20
N LYS A 148 -4.82 -26.76 -11.56
CA LYS A 148 -3.74 -27.71 -11.28
C LYS A 148 -3.78 -28.82 -12.32
N GLN A 149 -2.88 -28.78 -13.30
CA GLN A 149 -2.89 -29.73 -14.40
C GLN A 149 -1.50 -29.97 -15.01
N ARG A 150 -1.43 -31.00 -15.86
CA ARG A 150 -0.32 -31.19 -16.79
C ARG A 150 -0.78 -30.73 -18.16
N GLU A 151 0.03 -29.93 -18.84
CA GLU A 151 -0.28 -29.44 -20.18
C GLU A 151 0.96 -29.41 -21.08
N THR A 152 0.75 -29.06 -22.35
CA THR A 152 1.82 -28.79 -23.30
C THR A 152 2.34 -27.37 -23.03
N ALA A 153 3.65 -27.21 -22.89
CA ALA A 153 4.25 -25.92 -22.58
C ALA A 153 3.93 -24.88 -23.67
N PRO A 154 3.31 -23.74 -23.30
CA PRO A 154 3.25 -22.59 -24.18
C PRO A 154 4.65 -22.17 -24.63
N VAL A 155 4.79 -21.55 -25.81
CA VAL A 155 6.10 -21.17 -26.37
C VAL A 155 6.92 -20.35 -25.39
N VAL A 156 6.31 -19.34 -24.75
CA VAL A 156 6.98 -18.50 -23.74
C VAL A 156 7.51 -19.32 -22.57
N VAL A 157 6.73 -20.28 -22.08
CA VAL A 157 7.09 -21.16 -20.96
C VAL A 157 8.20 -22.13 -21.38
N SER A 158 8.09 -22.74 -22.56
CA SER A 158 9.13 -23.65 -23.06
C SER A 158 10.47 -22.94 -23.22
N ASN A 159 10.48 -21.71 -23.74
CA ASN A 159 11.69 -20.89 -23.85
C ASN A 159 12.22 -20.50 -22.46
N ALA A 160 11.34 -20.08 -21.54
CA ALA A 160 11.73 -19.69 -20.19
C ALA A 160 12.35 -20.84 -19.38
N LEU A 161 11.87 -22.07 -19.61
CA LEU A 161 12.35 -23.29 -18.96
C LEU A 161 13.44 -24.04 -19.77
N GLY A 162 13.82 -23.55 -20.95
CA GLY A 162 14.79 -24.24 -21.81
C GLY A 162 14.33 -25.63 -22.28
N LEU A 163 13.02 -25.82 -22.47
CA LEU A 163 12.42 -27.08 -22.91
C LEU A 163 12.25 -27.13 -24.43
N ALA A 164 12.23 -28.34 -24.98
CA ALA A 164 11.90 -28.54 -26.39
C ALA A 164 10.47 -28.05 -26.70
N PRO A 165 10.19 -27.55 -27.93
CA PRO A 165 8.83 -27.23 -28.34
C PRO A 165 7.90 -28.44 -28.18
N GLY A 166 6.71 -28.21 -27.60
CA GLY A 166 5.74 -29.27 -27.33
C GLY A 166 6.05 -30.14 -26.10
N ALA A 167 7.12 -29.84 -25.35
CA ALA A 167 7.38 -30.50 -24.08
C ALA A 167 6.23 -30.28 -23.07
N SER A 168 6.04 -31.22 -22.16
CA SER A 168 5.01 -31.12 -21.13
C SER A 168 5.52 -30.36 -19.91
N VAL A 169 4.62 -29.59 -19.28
CA VAL A 169 4.83 -28.87 -18.02
C VAL A 169 3.70 -29.16 -17.05
N PHE A 170 3.98 -28.98 -15.77
CA PHE A 170 2.94 -28.85 -14.75
C PHE A 170 2.57 -27.38 -14.59
N HIS A 171 1.28 -27.09 -14.50
CA HIS A 171 0.73 -25.75 -14.42
C HIS A 171 -0.21 -25.61 -13.24
N VAL A 172 0.01 -24.58 -12.42
CA VAL A 172 -0.81 -24.23 -11.26
C VAL A 172 -1.14 -22.76 -11.30
N ILE A 173 -2.41 -22.42 -11.09
CA ILE A 173 -2.86 -21.06 -10.83
C ILE A 173 -3.53 -21.04 -9.46
N CYS A 174 -3.16 -20.09 -8.62
CA CYS A 174 -3.70 -19.96 -7.28
C CYS A 174 -3.72 -18.52 -6.78
N VAL A 175 -4.59 -18.27 -5.80
CA VAL A 175 -4.73 -16.97 -5.15
C VAL A 175 -4.34 -17.11 -3.69
N HIS A 176 -3.47 -16.21 -3.24
CA HIS A 176 -3.07 -16.05 -1.85
C HIS A 176 -3.88 -14.92 -1.22
N ARG A 177 -4.42 -15.17 -0.03
CA ARG A 177 -5.27 -14.24 0.69
C ARG A 177 -4.70 -13.92 2.07
N GLU A 178 -4.85 -12.67 2.48
CA GLU A 178 -4.53 -12.14 3.80
C GLU A 178 -5.83 -11.64 4.44
N ASN A 179 -6.25 -12.24 5.55
CA ASN A 179 -7.52 -11.97 6.21
C ASN A 179 -8.73 -12.05 5.24
N GLY A 180 -8.69 -13.02 4.32
CA GLY A 180 -9.71 -13.22 3.27
C GLY A 180 -9.55 -12.35 2.02
N LEU A 181 -8.77 -11.26 2.09
CA LEU A 181 -8.53 -10.36 0.97
C LEU A 181 -7.45 -10.92 0.03
N PRO A 182 -7.66 -11.01 -1.30
CA PRO A 182 -6.65 -11.51 -2.22
C PRO A 182 -5.49 -10.51 -2.39
N VAL A 183 -4.27 -10.99 -2.20
CA VAL A 183 -3.04 -10.17 -2.17
C VAL A 183 -2.01 -10.59 -3.21
N GLN A 184 -2.12 -11.79 -3.77
CA GLN A 184 -1.25 -12.28 -4.84
C GLN A 184 -2.00 -13.33 -5.67
N LEU A 185 -1.94 -13.18 -7.00
CA LEU A 185 -2.26 -14.23 -7.96
C LEU A 185 -0.94 -14.84 -8.41
N GLU A 186 -0.80 -16.16 -8.27
CA GLU A 186 0.35 -16.93 -8.73
C GLU A 186 -0.05 -17.77 -9.94
N ASP A 187 0.72 -17.66 -11.02
CA ASP A 187 0.66 -18.48 -12.23
C ASP A 187 2.03 -19.16 -12.41
N ARG A 188 2.08 -20.47 -12.16
CA ARG A 188 3.33 -21.24 -12.08
C ARG A 188 3.37 -22.39 -13.04
N TYR A 189 4.48 -22.46 -13.76
CA TYR A 189 4.91 -23.62 -14.53
C TYR A 189 6.11 -24.32 -13.87
N VAL A 190 6.10 -25.65 -13.88
CA VAL A 190 7.14 -26.51 -13.32
C VAL A 190 7.57 -27.56 -14.33
N ASN A 191 8.88 -27.77 -14.44
CA ASN A 191 9.47 -28.84 -15.23
C ASN A 191 9.19 -30.21 -14.58
N PRO A 192 8.43 -31.12 -15.23
CA PRO A 192 8.10 -32.41 -14.64
C PRO A 192 9.31 -33.30 -14.40
N ALA A 193 10.42 -33.09 -15.12
CA ALA A 193 11.65 -33.85 -14.94
C ALA A 193 12.36 -33.53 -13.62
N THR A 194 12.20 -32.31 -13.10
CA THR A 194 12.85 -31.88 -11.84
C THR A 194 11.99 -32.14 -10.62
N ALA A 195 10.66 -32.22 -10.77
CA ALA A 195 9.72 -32.41 -9.67
C ALA A 195 8.54 -33.31 -10.08
N PRO A 196 8.78 -34.61 -10.35
CA PRO A 196 7.79 -35.50 -10.97
C PRO A 196 6.51 -35.71 -10.14
N GLU A 197 6.60 -35.56 -8.82
CA GLU A 197 5.48 -35.74 -7.89
C GLU A 197 4.71 -34.45 -7.61
N PHE A 198 5.05 -33.34 -8.26
CA PHE A 198 4.49 -32.01 -7.98
C PHE A 198 2.94 -31.97 -8.05
N LEU A 199 2.34 -32.58 -9.07
CA LEU A 199 0.87 -32.63 -9.17
C LEU A 199 0.20 -33.60 -8.19
N GLN A 200 0.95 -34.48 -7.54
CA GLN A 200 0.40 -35.42 -6.55
C GLN A 200 0.27 -34.77 -5.16
N GLN A 201 0.93 -33.62 -4.95
CA GLN A 201 0.94 -32.93 -3.67
C GLN A 201 -0.41 -32.30 -3.34
N ASP A 202 -0.79 -32.29 -2.07
CA ASP A 202 -1.92 -31.50 -1.61
C ASP A 202 -1.48 -30.06 -1.34
N PHE A 203 -1.86 -29.14 -2.24
CA PHE A 203 -1.48 -27.75 -2.11
C PHE A 203 -2.21 -26.99 -1.00
N ALA A 204 -3.28 -27.55 -0.42
CA ALA A 204 -3.90 -27.03 0.79
C ALA A 204 -3.03 -27.28 2.03
N ALA A 205 -2.24 -28.35 2.03
CA ALA A 205 -1.29 -28.68 3.10
C ALA A 205 0.09 -28.03 2.88
N ILE A 206 0.69 -28.19 1.70
CA ILE A 206 2.03 -27.68 1.36
C ILE A 206 1.98 -26.78 0.14
N ARG A 207 2.49 -25.55 0.21
CA ARG A 207 2.35 -24.61 -0.93
C ARG A 207 3.26 -25.00 -2.10
N PRO A 208 2.90 -24.67 -3.36
CA PRO A 208 3.73 -24.99 -4.52
C PRO A 208 5.20 -24.57 -4.37
N SER A 209 5.43 -23.35 -3.90
CA SER A 209 6.77 -22.80 -3.66
C SER A 209 7.51 -23.54 -2.54
N GLU A 210 6.81 -23.94 -1.48
CA GLU A 210 7.37 -24.63 -0.32
C GLU A 210 7.78 -26.06 -0.67
N TYR A 211 6.92 -26.79 -1.39
CA TYR A 211 7.25 -28.11 -1.91
C TYR A 211 8.50 -28.06 -2.79
N LEU A 212 8.57 -27.12 -3.74
CA LEU A 212 9.71 -26.98 -4.64
C LEU A 212 11.00 -26.63 -3.89
N TYR A 213 10.92 -25.78 -2.87
CA TYR A 213 12.06 -25.45 -2.01
C TYR A 213 12.61 -26.69 -1.28
N ASN A 214 11.72 -27.58 -0.83
CA ASN A 214 12.11 -28.78 -0.09
C ASN A 214 12.66 -29.90 -0.98
N VAL A 215 12.14 -30.06 -2.20
CA VAL A 215 12.51 -31.17 -3.09
C VAL A 215 13.58 -30.82 -4.11
N VAL A 216 13.77 -29.54 -4.43
CA VAL A 216 14.72 -29.09 -5.43
C VAL A 216 15.59 -27.95 -4.87
N PRO A 217 16.88 -28.19 -4.59
CA PRO A 217 17.77 -27.13 -4.12
C PRO A 217 17.92 -26.06 -5.20
N ALA A 218 17.46 -24.84 -4.90
CA ALA A 218 17.64 -23.70 -5.77
C ALA A 218 19.11 -23.25 -5.73
N HIS A 219 19.76 -23.21 -6.89
CA HIS A 219 21.13 -22.72 -7.04
C HIS A 219 21.14 -21.29 -7.59
N ASP A 220 20.26 -21.02 -8.56
CA ASP A 220 20.12 -19.70 -9.16
C ASP A 220 18.66 -19.26 -9.15
N VAL A 221 18.45 -17.97 -8.88
CA VAL A 221 17.13 -17.34 -8.89
C VAL A 221 17.24 -16.03 -9.64
N GLU A 222 16.29 -15.81 -10.55
CA GLU A 222 16.13 -14.53 -11.23
C GLU A 222 14.74 -13.99 -10.91
N HIS A 223 14.71 -12.70 -10.57
CA HIS A 223 13.51 -11.93 -10.39
C HIS A 223 13.50 -10.75 -11.35
N VAL A 224 12.44 -10.63 -12.14
CA VAL A 224 12.13 -9.47 -12.97
C VAL A 224 10.86 -8.84 -12.43
N VAL A 225 10.90 -7.53 -12.16
CA VAL A 225 9.76 -6.79 -11.59
C VAL A 225 9.31 -5.74 -12.57
N ASP A 226 8.02 -5.77 -12.90
CA ASP A 226 7.34 -4.80 -13.74
C ASP A 226 6.17 -4.16 -12.99
N ALA A 227 5.80 -2.96 -13.42
CA ALA A 227 4.56 -2.30 -12.99
C ALA A 227 3.62 -2.19 -14.19
N GLY A 228 2.34 -2.48 -14.00
CA GLY A 228 1.35 -2.46 -15.07
C GLY A 228 -0.08 -2.52 -14.56
N LEU A 229 -1.03 -2.42 -15.49
CA LEU A 229 -2.44 -2.66 -15.21
C LEU A 229 -2.74 -4.16 -15.28
N PRO A 230 -3.66 -4.68 -14.45
CA PRO A 230 -4.06 -6.07 -14.50
C PRO A 230 -4.85 -6.36 -15.79
N THR A 231 -4.81 -7.61 -16.23
CA THR A 231 -5.82 -8.12 -17.17
C THR A 231 -7.20 -8.18 -16.51
N LEU A 232 -8.27 -8.33 -17.29
CA LEU A 232 -9.63 -8.46 -16.73
C LEU A 232 -9.75 -9.65 -15.78
N ALA A 233 -9.16 -10.80 -16.15
CA ALA A 233 -9.18 -11.99 -15.30
C ALA A 233 -8.37 -11.80 -14.02
N GLU A 234 -7.21 -11.14 -14.10
CA GLU A 234 -6.42 -10.79 -12.92
C GLU A 234 -7.19 -9.84 -11.99
N ALA A 235 -7.87 -8.84 -12.54
CA ALA A 235 -8.65 -7.89 -11.75
C ALA A 235 -9.82 -8.56 -11.02
N GLU A 236 -10.51 -9.49 -11.67
CA GLU A 236 -11.58 -10.28 -11.08
C GLU A 236 -11.06 -11.17 -9.94
N LEU A 237 -10.00 -11.95 -10.19
CA LEU A 237 -9.43 -12.87 -9.20
C LEU A 237 -8.78 -12.15 -8.00
N LEU A 238 -8.24 -10.96 -8.24
CA LEU A 238 -7.65 -10.11 -7.20
C LEU A 238 -8.67 -9.16 -6.56
N GLU A 239 -9.93 -9.18 -6.95
CA GLU A 239 -10.98 -8.30 -6.41
C GLU A 239 -10.53 -6.82 -6.42
N ILE A 240 -10.01 -6.36 -7.56
CA ILE A 240 -9.54 -4.99 -7.80
C ILE A 240 -10.18 -4.41 -9.07
N ARG A 241 -10.00 -3.10 -9.27
CA ARG A 241 -10.43 -2.43 -10.50
C ARG A 241 -9.43 -2.68 -11.61
N ALA A 242 -9.88 -2.64 -12.86
CA ALA A 242 -9.00 -2.74 -14.03
C ALA A 242 -7.99 -1.58 -14.13
N GLU A 243 -8.26 -0.46 -13.45
CA GLU A 243 -7.36 0.70 -13.38
C GLU A 243 -6.38 0.64 -12.20
N ASP A 244 -6.51 -0.34 -11.29
CA ASP A 244 -5.66 -0.42 -10.10
C ASP A 244 -4.28 -0.94 -10.51
N PRO A 245 -3.19 -0.18 -10.27
CA PRO A 245 -1.86 -0.60 -10.68
C PRO A 245 -1.41 -1.84 -9.90
N CYS A 246 -0.74 -2.75 -10.60
CA CYS A 246 -0.19 -3.98 -10.07
C CYS A 246 1.33 -4.02 -10.24
N LEU A 247 1.98 -4.70 -9.30
CA LEU A 247 3.36 -5.16 -9.44
C LEU A 247 3.33 -6.60 -9.95
N THR A 248 4.04 -6.86 -11.04
CA THR A 248 4.26 -8.21 -11.55
C THR A 248 5.68 -8.64 -11.23
N LEU A 249 5.84 -9.75 -10.54
CA LEU A 249 7.12 -10.42 -10.33
C LEU A 249 7.16 -11.67 -11.20
N VAL A 250 8.10 -11.73 -12.14
CA VAL A 250 8.43 -12.97 -12.85
C VAL A 250 9.64 -13.59 -12.16
N ARG A 251 9.50 -14.84 -11.73
CA ARG A 251 10.55 -15.62 -11.08
C ARG A 251 10.92 -16.82 -11.93
N ARG A 252 12.22 -16.96 -12.17
CA ARG A 252 12.80 -18.20 -12.67
C ARG A 252 13.74 -18.77 -11.63
N THR A 253 13.71 -20.08 -11.48
CA THR A 253 14.58 -20.79 -10.54
C THR A 253 15.23 -21.96 -11.24
N TRP A 254 16.55 -22.06 -11.07
CA TRP A 254 17.36 -23.14 -11.62
C TRP A 254 18.01 -23.94 -10.51
N THR A 255 18.25 -25.21 -10.83
CA THR A 255 19.10 -26.10 -10.04
C THR A 255 20.18 -26.65 -10.96
N SER A 256 21.45 -26.44 -10.60
CA SER A 256 22.58 -26.92 -11.41
C SER A 256 22.47 -26.58 -12.91
N GLY A 257 22.02 -25.36 -13.24
CA GLY A 257 21.81 -24.90 -14.61
C GLY A 257 20.52 -25.38 -15.31
N VAL A 258 19.72 -26.24 -14.67
CA VAL A 258 18.43 -26.71 -15.21
C VAL A 258 17.30 -25.87 -14.65
N ALA A 259 16.44 -25.32 -15.51
CA ALA A 259 15.28 -24.53 -15.08
C ALA A 259 14.22 -25.46 -14.46
N VAL A 260 13.90 -25.17 -13.20
CA VAL A 260 12.95 -25.93 -12.37
C VAL A 260 11.55 -25.37 -12.54
N THR A 261 11.42 -24.04 -12.44
CA THR A 261 10.12 -23.37 -12.44
C THR A 261 10.22 -21.96 -13.02
N PHE A 262 9.13 -21.58 -13.68
CA PHE A 262 8.84 -20.24 -14.16
C PHE A 262 7.50 -19.83 -13.55
N ALA A 263 7.49 -18.76 -12.77
CA ALA A 263 6.30 -18.29 -12.08
C ALA A 263 6.09 -16.80 -12.28
N ARG A 264 4.85 -16.40 -12.48
CA ARG A 264 4.41 -15.01 -12.55
C ARG A 264 3.51 -14.73 -11.36
N PHE A 265 3.85 -13.71 -10.59
CA PHE A 265 3.08 -13.25 -9.44
C PHE A 265 2.53 -11.86 -9.74
N VAL A 266 1.22 -11.68 -9.61
CA VAL A 266 0.57 -10.38 -9.77
C VAL A 266 0.09 -9.92 -8.41
N HIS A 267 0.52 -8.74 -8.00
CA HIS A 267 0.21 -8.13 -6.71
C HIS A 267 -0.48 -6.78 -6.90
N PRO A 268 -1.65 -6.54 -6.28
CA PRO A 268 -2.22 -5.20 -6.23
C PRO A 268 -1.24 -4.22 -5.57
N GLY A 269 -0.85 -3.16 -6.27
CA GLY A 269 0.10 -2.16 -5.76
C GLY A 269 -0.43 -1.41 -4.54
N SER A 270 -1.75 -1.40 -4.34
CA SER A 270 -2.42 -0.89 -3.14
C SER A 270 -2.21 -1.79 -1.91
N ARG A 271 -1.96 -3.09 -2.08
CA ARG A 271 -1.92 -4.10 -1.01
C ARG A 271 -0.53 -4.68 -0.74
N TYR A 272 0.46 -4.41 -1.60
CA TYR A 272 1.74 -5.09 -1.52
C TYR A 272 2.91 -4.22 -1.99
N ARG A 273 4.10 -4.46 -1.44
CA ARG A 273 5.36 -3.85 -1.83
C ARG A 273 6.43 -4.92 -2.03
N LEU A 274 7.36 -4.67 -2.95
CA LEU A 274 8.59 -5.44 -3.11
C LEU A 274 9.77 -4.56 -2.75
N GLY A 275 10.72 -5.08 -2.00
CA GLY A 275 11.93 -4.33 -1.68
C GLY A 275 13.05 -5.24 -1.19
N CYS A 276 14.28 -4.73 -1.18
CA CYS A 276 15.39 -5.40 -0.54
C CYS A 276 16.23 -4.39 0.23
N ARG A 277 16.88 -4.88 1.28
CA ARG A 277 17.92 -4.13 1.99
C ARG A 277 19.18 -4.98 1.92
N PHE A 278 20.24 -4.41 1.36
CA PHE A 278 21.54 -5.07 1.27
C PHE A 278 22.64 -4.10 1.71
N SER A 279 23.72 -4.65 2.24
CA SER A 279 24.95 -3.90 2.47
C SER A 279 25.79 -4.03 1.21
N PRO A 280 26.13 -2.92 0.51
CA PRO A 280 26.96 -3.01 -0.68
C PRO A 280 28.35 -3.54 -0.29
N ASP A 281 28.86 -4.51 -1.04
CA ASP A 281 30.24 -4.96 -0.89
C ASP A 281 31.17 -3.86 -1.41
N MET A 282 31.94 -3.25 -0.51
CA MET A 282 32.82 -2.12 -0.81
C MET A 282 34.14 -2.54 -1.46
N SER A 283 34.39 -3.85 -1.62
CA SER A 283 35.62 -4.39 -2.22
C SER A 283 35.73 -4.17 -3.74
N GLN A 284 34.63 -3.87 -4.43
CA GLN A 284 34.62 -3.68 -5.90
C GLN A 284 34.75 -2.21 -6.37
N ARG A 285 35.06 -1.26 -5.48
CA ARG A 285 35.22 0.18 -5.85
C ARG A 285 36.60 0.56 -6.42
N GLN A 286 37.46 -0.39 -6.78
CA GLN A 286 38.70 -0.08 -7.51
C GLN A 286 38.62 -0.62 -8.93
N GLY A 287 38.45 0.30 -9.88
CA GLY A 287 38.43 0.07 -11.33
C GLY A 287 38.17 1.38 -12.05
#